data_AF-A0A2I0CV96-F1
#
_entry.id   AF-A0A2I0CV96-F1
#
_cell.length_a   1.000
_cell.length_b   1.000
_cell.length_c   1.000
_cell.angle_alpha   90.00
_cell.angle_beta   90.00
_cell.angle_gamma   90.00
#
_symmetry.space_group_name_H-M   'P 1'
#
loop_
_entity.id
_entity.type
_entity.pdbx_description
1 polymer ?
#
loop_
_entity_poly.entity_id
_entity_poly.type
_entity_poly.pdbx_seq_one_letter_code
_entity_poly.pdbx_strand_id
1 'polypeptide(L)'
;DHTFWANGNLAVENELIRALESVNLPVIPVFTDCLKNKNLGSQGLLDCIRTFFMDCGSPRVSAIINLLSTINDPNEPVNEDREPFRMSIDLIKELNIPVFQPIIAYHQSLEEWRTLKGLVDDIPWAVSLPEYDGVIEPVMIGATFEKTGSDGTRTAIPERCDRVAGRIKRWIRLKNTPKSDRKVVFMLNNSPCHGVEATVGSASHMNGLQSMVNILHRLKDEGYTIDEIPENGQDLIRRILERRALCEFRWTTVQDIVAKGGAIAQVPTEDYCKWYDTLEPEFRKSVTSTWGDPPGEGMVFEGKLLITGISFGNVLVCCQPKRGCYGPKCDGRVCKILHDPRCPPPHQYLA
;
A
#
# COMPACT_ATOMS: atom_id res chain seq x y z
N ASP A 1 23.64 -4.93 -5.77
CA ASP A 1 24.71 -4.63 -6.75
C ASP A 1 26.01 -5.30 -6.29
N HIS A 2 26.70 -6.02 -7.19
CA HIS A 2 27.99 -6.65 -6.89
C HIS A 2 29.06 -5.63 -6.48
N THR A 3 29.03 -4.41 -7.00
CA THR A 3 29.96 -3.32 -6.65
C THR A 3 29.93 -3.01 -5.16
N PHE A 4 28.73 -2.86 -4.58
CA PHE A 4 28.60 -2.59 -3.14
C PHE A 4 29.03 -3.77 -2.28
N TRP A 5 28.78 -5.00 -2.74
CA TRP A 5 29.24 -6.22 -2.07
C TRP A 5 30.77 -6.33 -2.06
N ALA A 6 31.41 -6.13 -3.22
CA ALA A 6 32.87 -6.18 -3.36
C ALA A 6 33.57 -5.13 -2.48
N ASN A 7 32.94 -3.97 -2.28
CA ASN A 7 33.45 -2.89 -1.43
C ASN A 7 33.04 -3.01 0.05
N GLY A 8 32.27 -4.04 0.43
CA GLY A 8 31.77 -4.21 1.80
C GLY A 8 30.74 -3.16 2.25
N ASN A 9 30.21 -2.34 1.33
CA ASN A 9 29.27 -1.25 1.61
C ASN A 9 27.81 -1.75 1.58
N LEU A 10 27.50 -2.65 2.53
CA LEU A 10 26.26 -3.44 2.57
C LEU A 10 25.30 -3.02 3.70
N ALA A 11 25.44 -1.82 4.25
CA ALA A 11 24.66 -1.41 5.42
C ALA A 11 23.14 -1.51 5.21
N VAL A 12 22.66 -1.14 4.01
CA VAL A 12 21.23 -1.21 3.67
C VAL A 12 20.77 -2.66 3.49
N GLU A 13 21.53 -3.50 2.76
CA GLU A 13 21.20 -4.90 2.57
C GLU A 13 21.18 -5.65 3.90
N ASN A 14 22.20 -5.44 4.74
CA ASN A 14 22.29 -6.08 6.05
C ASN A 14 21.11 -5.70 6.94
N GLU A 15 20.73 -4.43 6.96
CA GLU A 15 19.58 -3.96 7.74
C GLU A 15 18.26 -4.52 7.22
N LEU A 16 18.09 -4.60 5.90
CA LEU A 16 16.90 -5.20 5.29
C LEU A 16 16.82 -6.72 5.54
N ILE A 17 17.94 -7.44 5.43
CA ILE A 17 18.03 -8.87 5.76
C ILE A 17 17.64 -9.08 7.22
N ARG A 18 18.22 -8.30 8.14
CA ARG A 18 17.87 -8.33 9.57
C ARG A 18 16.36 -8.13 9.78
N ALA A 19 15.76 -7.14 9.11
CA ALA A 19 14.33 -6.85 9.21
C ALA A 19 13.46 -8.02 8.71
N LEU A 20 13.82 -8.65 7.58
CA LEU A 20 13.12 -9.82 7.04
C LEU A 20 13.23 -11.05 7.94
N GLU A 21 14.42 -11.32 8.46
CA GLU A 21 14.68 -12.42 9.38
C GLU A 21 13.92 -12.23 10.71
N SER A 22 13.84 -11.00 11.22
CA SER A 22 13.08 -10.68 12.44
C SER A 22 11.59 -11.03 12.35
N VAL A 23 11.05 -11.10 11.12
CA VAL A 23 9.65 -11.49 10.87
C VAL A 23 9.52 -12.94 10.38
N ASN A 24 10.57 -13.75 10.53
CA ASN A 24 10.69 -15.16 10.14
C ASN A 24 10.61 -15.40 8.62
N LEU A 25 11.24 -14.54 7.82
CA LEU A 25 11.42 -14.75 6.39
C LEU A 25 12.90 -15.06 6.09
N PRO A 26 13.24 -16.30 5.73
CA PRO A 26 14.59 -16.64 5.27
C PRO A 26 14.93 -15.89 3.98
N VAL A 27 16.17 -15.40 3.87
CA VAL A 27 16.61 -14.58 2.75
C VAL A 27 17.71 -15.29 1.96
N ILE A 28 17.65 -15.20 0.63
CA ILE A 28 18.71 -15.63 -0.28
C ILE A 28 19.27 -14.37 -0.95
N PRO A 29 20.34 -13.76 -0.42
CA PRO A 29 20.93 -12.58 -1.03
C PRO A 29 21.70 -12.99 -2.30
N VAL A 30 21.37 -12.35 -3.43
CA VAL A 30 22.06 -12.53 -4.71
C VAL A 30 22.62 -11.19 -5.16
N PHE A 31 23.92 -11.14 -5.39
CA PHE A 31 24.62 -9.98 -5.92
C PHE A 31 25.05 -10.27 -7.35
N THR A 32 24.83 -9.32 -8.26
CA THR A 32 25.16 -9.45 -9.69
C THR A 32 25.63 -8.11 -10.23
N ASP A 33 26.46 -8.16 -11.29
CA ASP A 33 26.86 -7.02 -12.11
C ASP A 33 25.77 -6.60 -13.12
N CYS A 34 24.63 -7.31 -13.13
CA CYS A 34 23.47 -7.16 -14.04
C CYS A 34 23.77 -7.50 -15.50
N LEU A 35 24.95 -7.15 -15.98
CA LEU A 35 25.45 -7.36 -17.33
C LEU A 35 26.21 -8.67 -17.45
N LYS A 36 25.91 -9.41 -18.52
CA LYS A 36 26.66 -10.60 -18.89
C LYS A 36 28.05 -10.21 -19.41
N ASN A 37 29.10 -10.57 -18.68
CA ASN A 37 30.47 -10.33 -19.08
C ASN A 37 31.25 -11.65 -19.08
N LYS A 38 31.48 -12.18 -20.29
CA LYS A 38 32.22 -13.45 -20.48
C LYS A 38 33.66 -13.40 -19.93
N ASN A 39 34.30 -12.23 -19.92
CA ASN A 39 35.68 -12.09 -19.45
C ASN A 39 35.77 -12.15 -17.92
N LEU A 40 34.73 -11.67 -17.22
CA LEU A 40 34.63 -11.71 -15.76
C LEU A 40 33.89 -12.96 -15.25
N GLY A 41 33.32 -13.75 -16.15
CA GLY A 41 32.44 -14.88 -15.80
C GLY A 41 31.09 -14.45 -15.21
N SER A 42 30.72 -13.16 -15.33
CA SER A 42 29.45 -12.66 -14.78
C SER A 42 28.26 -13.11 -15.63
N GLN A 43 27.23 -13.60 -14.94
CA GLN A 43 25.95 -13.92 -15.55
C GLN A 43 25.06 -12.67 -15.63
N GLY A 44 24.17 -12.62 -16.63
CA GLY A 44 23.16 -11.56 -16.70
C GLY A 44 22.14 -11.69 -15.57
N LEU A 45 21.42 -10.60 -15.26
CA LEU A 45 20.40 -10.59 -14.19
C LEU A 45 19.36 -11.71 -14.35
N LEU A 46 18.81 -11.88 -15.57
CA LEU A 46 17.80 -12.91 -15.85
C LEU A 46 18.37 -14.34 -15.66
N ASP A 47 19.64 -14.56 -16.04
CA ASP A 47 20.35 -15.83 -15.83
C ASP A 47 20.52 -16.10 -14.32
N CYS A 48 20.87 -15.09 -13.52
CA CYS A 48 20.96 -15.20 -12.06
C CYS A 48 19.62 -15.57 -11.43
N ILE A 49 18.53 -14.91 -11.84
CA ILE A 49 17.18 -15.22 -11.34
C ILE A 49 16.82 -16.68 -11.66
N ARG A 50 17.05 -17.13 -12.90
CA ARG A 50 16.81 -18.53 -13.30
C ARG A 50 17.68 -19.52 -12.52
N THR A 51 18.92 -19.17 -12.22
CA THR A 51 19.85 -20.07 -11.53
C THR A 51 19.55 -20.19 -10.04
N PHE A 52 19.25 -19.07 -9.38
CA PHE A 52 19.15 -19.02 -7.91
C PHE A 52 17.71 -19.05 -7.39
N PHE A 53 16.75 -18.50 -8.13
CA PHE A 53 15.37 -18.35 -7.68
C PHE A 53 14.39 -19.34 -8.31
N MET A 54 14.82 -20.13 -9.30
CA MET A 54 14.02 -21.18 -9.91
C MET A 54 14.62 -22.57 -9.64
N ASP A 55 13.76 -23.58 -9.56
CA ASP A 55 14.11 -25.00 -9.51
C ASP A 55 13.13 -25.77 -10.39
N CYS A 56 13.66 -26.49 -11.39
CA CYS A 56 12.88 -27.28 -12.35
C CYS A 56 11.61 -26.60 -12.89
N GLY A 57 11.67 -25.30 -13.21
CA GLY A 57 10.53 -24.53 -13.75
C GLY A 57 9.54 -24.01 -12.71
N SER A 58 9.85 -24.13 -11.42
CA SER A 58 9.06 -23.59 -10.32
C SER A 58 9.87 -22.60 -9.47
N PRO A 59 9.25 -21.55 -8.92
CA PRO A 59 9.96 -20.59 -8.08
C PRO A 59 10.32 -21.21 -6.72
N ARG A 60 11.60 -21.11 -6.35
CA ARG A 60 12.13 -21.48 -5.02
C ARG A 60 11.78 -20.45 -3.94
N VAL A 61 11.46 -19.24 -4.37
CA VAL A 61 11.19 -18.08 -3.52
C VAL A 61 9.72 -17.69 -3.59
N SER A 62 9.21 -17.05 -2.52
CA SER A 62 7.81 -16.59 -2.47
C SER A 62 7.63 -15.13 -2.89
N ALA A 63 8.73 -14.37 -2.94
CA ALA A 63 8.79 -12.96 -3.30
C ALA A 63 10.24 -12.63 -3.73
N ILE A 64 10.40 -11.59 -4.56
CA ILE A 64 11.72 -11.03 -4.90
C ILE A 64 11.77 -9.59 -4.39
N ILE A 65 12.92 -9.18 -3.85
CA ILE A 65 13.21 -7.77 -3.54
C ILE A 65 14.31 -7.32 -4.48
N ASN A 66 13.99 -6.44 -5.40
CA ASN A 66 14.94 -5.82 -6.30
C ASN A 66 15.52 -4.55 -5.66
N LEU A 67 16.83 -4.55 -5.43
CA LEU A 67 17.59 -3.36 -4.99
C LEU A 67 18.44 -2.77 -6.13
N LEU A 68 18.18 -3.19 -7.37
CA LEU A 68 18.79 -2.64 -8.58
C LEU A 68 17.84 -1.61 -9.20
N SER A 69 18.34 -0.80 -10.13
CA SER A 69 17.53 0.25 -10.79
C SER A 69 16.46 -0.30 -11.75
N THR A 70 16.64 -1.50 -12.31
CA THR A 70 15.66 -2.16 -13.18
C THR A 70 15.88 -3.68 -13.16
N ILE A 71 14.86 -4.44 -13.55
CA ILE A 71 14.96 -5.89 -13.78
C ILE A 71 15.26 -6.25 -15.25
N ASN A 72 15.40 -5.24 -16.13
CA ASN A 72 15.60 -5.44 -17.55
C ASN A 72 17.04 -5.77 -17.92
N ASP A 73 17.21 -6.60 -18.96
CA ASP A 73 18.51 -6.80 -19.61
C ASP A 73 18.75 -5.67 -20.62
N PRO A 74 19.70 -4.76 -20.38
CA PRO A 74 19.98 -3.66 -21.31
C PRO A 74 20.60 -4.14 -22.63
N ASN A 75 20.98 -5.42 -22.75
CA ASN A 75 21.43 -6.02 -24.00
C ASN A 75 20.32 -6.77 -24.75
N GLU A 76 19.06 -6.70 -24.30
CA GLU A 76 17.95 -7.26 -25.06
C GLU A 76 17.88 -6.55 -26.42
N PRO A 77 18.01 -7.29 -27.55
CA PRO A 77 18.01 -6.66 -28.86
C PRO A 77 16.64 -6.01 -29.11
N VAL A 78 16.64 -4.68 -29.21
CA VAL A 78 15.48 -3.90 -29.68
C VAL A 78 15.30 -4.21 -31.16
N ASN A 79 14.58 -5.29 -31.48
CA ASN A 79 14.11 -5.53 -32.84
C ASN A 79 12.88 -4.65 -33.08
N GLU A 80 12.83 -3.95 -34.22
CA GLU A 80 11.73 -3.04 -34.60
C GLU A 80 10.34 -3.71 -34.54
N ASP A 81 10.27 -5.04 -34.62
CA ASP A 81 9.03 -5.85 -34.54
C ASP A 81 8.74 -6.49 -33.17
N ARG A 82 9.59 -6.29 -32.14
CA ARG A 82 9.41 -6.91 -30.81
C ARG A 82 9.17 -5.84 -29.76
N GLU A 83 8.12 -6.04 -28.96
CA GLU A 83 7.85 -5.20 -27.79
C GLU A 83 9.09 -5.19 -26.85
N PRO A 84 9.54 -4.00 -26.40
CA PRO A 84 10.61 -3.89 -25.41
C PRO A 84 10.30 -4.71 -24.14
N PHE A 85 11.34 -5.22 -23.46
CA PHE A 85 11.24 -5.89 -22.16
C PHE A 85 10.53 -7.24 -22.15
N ARG A 86 10.34 -7.87 -23.30
CA ARG A 86 9.60 -9.14 -23.43
C ARG A 86 10.24 -10.26 -22.62
N MET A 87 11.58 -10.38 -22.63
CA MET A 87 12.28 -11.41 -21.87
C MET A 87 12.07 -11.25 -20.35
N SER A 88 12.06 -10.01 -19.84
CA SER A 88 11.75 -9.71 -18.45
C SER A 88 10.31 -10.06 -18.09
N ILE A 89 9.36 -9.65 -18.95
CA ILE A 89 7.93 -9.94 -18.76
C ILE A 89 7.66 -11.44 -18.73
N ASP A 90 8.26 -12.20 -19.65
CA ASP A 90 8.09 -13.65 -19.73
C ASP A 90 8.67 -14.33 -18.47
N LEU A 91 9.82 -13.88 -17.97
CA LEU A 91 10.41 -14.38 -16.73
C LEU A 91 9.54 -14.06 -15.50
N ILE A 92 9.03 -12.83 -15.38
CA ILE A 92 8.17 -12.43 -14.26
C ILE A 92 6.86 -13.22 -14.28
N LYS A 93 6.29 -13.48 -15.47
CA LYS A 93 5.11 -14.35 -15.64
C LYS A 93 5.41 -15.81 -15.27
N GLU A 94 6.58 -16.33 -15.63
CA GLU A 94 7.03 -17.68 -15.26
C GLU A 94 7.18 -17.81 -13.74
N LEU A 95 7.77 -16.79 -13.09
CA LEU A 95 7.93 -16.70 -11.64
C LEU A 95 6.59 -16.59 -10.90
N ASN A 96 5.66 -15.77 -11.40
CA ASN A 96 4.33 -15.51 -10.85
C ASN A 96 4.34 -15.24 -9.33
N ILE A 97 5.27 -14.38 -8.90
CA ILE A 97 5.43 -13.92 -7.50
C ILE A 97 5.59 -12.41 -7.46
N PRO A 98 5.24 -11.75 -6.33
CA PRO A 98 5.42 -10.32 -6.19
C PRO A 98 6.90 -9.93 -6.20
N VAL A 99 7.21 -8.87 -6.96
CA VAL A 99 8.53 -8.24 -7.02
C VAL A 99 8.44 -6.87 -6.36
N PHE A 100 9.20 -6.69 -5.28
CA PHE A 100 9.24 -5.47 -4.48
C PHE A 100 10.47 -4.64 -4.86
N GLN A 101 10.34 -3.32 -4.92
CA GLN A 101 11.47 -2.44 -5.17
C GLN A 101 11.47 -1.27 -4.17
N PRO A 102 11.99 -1.50 -2.95
CA PRO A 102 12.22 -0.42 -2.02
C PRO A 102 13.34 0.49 -2.55
N ILE A 103 13.28 1.76 -2.19
CA ILE A 103 14.13 2.79 -2.78
C ILE A 103 15.37 3.05 -1.92
N ILE A 104 16.50 3.16 -2.58
CA ILE A 104 17.74 3.71 -2.01
C ILE A 104 18.02 4.99 -2.77
N ALA A 105 18.04 6.13 -2.07
CA ALA A 105 18.37 7.41 -2.70
C ALA A 105 19.86 7.42 -3.08
N TYR A 106 20.17 7.91 -4.27
CA TYR A 106 21.55 8.04 -4.76
C TYR A 106 22.03 9.49 -4.73
N HIS A 107 21.14 10.44 -5.03
CA HIS A 107 21.49 11.85 -5.20
C HIS A 107 21.07 12.73 -4.02
N GLN A 108 20.51 12.13 -2.96
CA GLN A 108 20.02 12.85 -1.80
C GLN A 108 20.48 12.18 -0.51
N SER A 109 20.91 12.99 0.46
CA SER A 109 21.16 12.51 1.82
C SER A 109 19.87 12.25 2.59
N LEU A 110 19.95 11.47 3.67
CA LEU A 110 18.80 11.23 4.56
C LEU A 110 18.24 12.53 5.16
N GLU A 111 19.10 13.48 5.50
CA GLU A 111 18.70 14.78 6.07
C GLU A 111 17.98 15.66 5.04
N GLU A 112 18.44 15.67 3.80
CA GLU A 112 17.77 16.36 2.69
C GLU A 112 16.40 15.74 2.40
N TRP A 113 16.32 14.41 2.35
CA TRP A 113 15.05 13.71 2.16
C TRP A 113 14.04 14.00 3.28
N ARG A 114 14.48 14.01 4.55
CA ARG A 114 13.64 14.36 5.71
C ARG A 114 13.08 15.78 5.61
N THR A 115 13.86 16.71 5.07
CA THR A 115 13.48 18.11 4.92
C THR A 115 12.55 18.34 3.73
N LEU A 116 12.89 17.78 2.56
CA LEU A 116 12.14 17.93 1.31
C LEU A 116 10.84 17.11 1.30
N LYS A 117 10.74 16.06 2.13
CA LYS A 117 9.62 15.12 2.22
C LYS A 117 9.32 14.40 0.90
N GLY A 118 10.35 13.99 0.19
CA GLY A 118 10.21 13.29 -1.08
C GLY A 118 11.55 13.10 -1.80
N LEU A 119 11.52 12.29 -2.85
CA LEU A 119 12.63 12.17 -3.80
C LEU A 119 12.50 13.28 -4.84
N VAL A 120 13.62 13.77 -5.36
CA VAL A 120 13.62 14.76 -6.45
C VAL A 120 14.31 14.18 -7.67
N ASP A 121 15.64 14.07 -7.61
CA ASP A 121 16.41 13.62 -8.76
C ASP A 121 16.24 12.12 -9.00
N ASP A 122 16.03 11.33 -7.95
CA ASP A 122 15.98 9.87 -8.05
C ASP A 122 14.68 9.30 -8.66
N ILE A 123 13.64 10.12 -8.85
CA ILE A 123 12.32 9.66 -9.31
C ILE A 123 12.38 8.83 -10.61
N PRO A 124 13.07 9.27 -11.69
CA PRO A 124 13.01 8.56 -12.97
C PRO A 124 13.51 7.12 -12.88
N TRP A 125 14.59 6.85 -12.13
CA TRP A 125 15.19 5.51 -12.04
C TRP A 125 14.76 4.71 -10.81
N ALA A 126 14.30 5.36 -9.73
CA ALA A 126 13.84 4.65 -8.53
C ALA A 126 12.33 4.37 -8.52
N VAL A 127 11.55 5.11 -9.30
CA VAL A 127 10.08 4.99 -9.35
C VAL A 127 9.57 4.82 -10.78
N SER A 128 9.79 5.80 -11.67
CA SER A 128 9.13 5.81 -12.99
C SER A 128 9.52 4.64 -13.89
N LEU A 129 10.82 4.34 -14.04
CA LEU A 129 11.28 3.21 -14.85
C LEU A 129 10.85 1.85 -14.25
N PRO A 130 11.07 1.59 -12.95
CA PRO A 130 10.59 0.35 -12.32
C PRO A 130 9.08 0.11 -12.43
N GLU A 131 8.25 1.16 -12.42
CA GLU A 131 6.80 1.00 -12.59
C GLU A 131 6.43 0.32 -13.92
N TYR A 132 7.23 0.47 -14.98
CA TYR A 132 7.05 -0.28 -16.23
C TYR A 132 7.31 -1.78 -16.07
N ASP A 133 8.16 -2.18 -15.11
CA ASP A 133 8.46 -3.57 -14.79
C ASP A 133 7.35 -4.22 -13.93
N GLY A 134 6.35 -3.45 -13.49
CA GLY A 134 5.25 -3.92 -12.65
C GLY A 134 5.66 -4.21 -11.19
N VAL A 135 6.79 -3.68 -10.74
CA VAL A 135 7.24 -3.81 -9.35
C VAL A 135 6.38 -2.98 -8.40
N ILE A 136 6.37 -3.35 -7.11
CA ILE A 136 5.52 -2.72 -6.09
C ILE A 136 6.33 -2.24 -4.87
N GLU A 137 5.66 -1.44 -4.03
CA GLU A 137 6.19 -0.91 -2.76
C GLU A 137 7.43 0.00 -2.86
N PRO A 138 7.35 1.14 -3.57
CA PRO A 138 8.44 2.13 -3.69
C PRO A 138 8.66 2.91 -2.38
N VAL A 139 9.05 2.23 -1.32
CA VAL A 139 9.32 2.81 0.01
C VAL A 139 10.81 3.04 0.15
N MET A 140 11.21 4.27 0.49
CA MET A 140 12.61 4.58 0.78
C MET A 140 13.10 3.87 2.05
N ILE A 141 14.21 3.15 1.93
CA ILE A 141 14.84 2.37 3.00
C ILE A 141 16.29 2.77 3.27
N GLY A 142 16.88 3.67 2.48
CA GLY A 142 18.25 4.11 2.67
C GLY A 142 18.69 5.19 1.69
N ALA A 143 19.91 5.68 1.86
CA ALA A 143 20.58 6.62 0.96
C ALA A 143 22.08 6.26 0.81
N THR A 144 22.67 6.67 -0.31
CA THR A 144 24.08 6.42 -0.67
C THR A 144 24.97 7.66 -0.50
N PHE A 145 24.38 8.81 -0.17
CA PHE A 145 25.08 10.08 -0.04
C PHE A 145 25.04 10.60 1.39
N GLU A 146 26.22 10.79 2.00
CA GLU A 146 26.39 11.64 3.19
C GLU A 146 27.11 12.93 2.79
N LYS A 147 26.52 14.07 3.11
CA LYS A 147 27.01 15.41 2.74
C LYS A 147 28.39 15.76 3.33
N THR A 148 28.88 14.95 4.27
CA THR A 148 30.09 15.20 5.07
C THR A 148 31.23 14.20 4.84
N GLY A 149 31.11 13.27 3.89
CA GLY A 149 32.16 12.27 3.62
C GLY A 149 32.30 11.95 2.14
N SER A 150 33.55 11.79 1.68
CA SER A 150 33.90 11.46 0.30
C SER A 150 33.65 10.00 -0.09
N ASP A 151 33.08 9.17 0.79
CA ASP A 151 33.21 7.70 0.71
C ASP A 151 32.00 6.95 0.14
N GLY A 152 30.93 7.62 -0.29
CA GLY A 152 29.76 6.93 -0.87
C GLY A 152 29.13 5.90 0.09
N THR A 153 29.31 6.10 1.40
CA THR A 153 28.79 5.23 2.46
C THR A 153 27.28 5.18 2.39
N ARG A 154 26.73 3.95 2.46
CA ARG A 154 25.28 3.75 2.43
C ARG A 154 24.73 3.70 3.85
N THR A 155 23.63 4.39 4.06
CA THR A 155 22.97 4.48 5.37
C THR A 155 21.53 3.99 5.24
N ALA A 156 21.18 3.00 6.07
CA ALA A 156 19.85 2.42 6.12
C ALA A 156 18.87 3.25 6.98
N ILE A 157 17.58 3.06 6.76
CA ILE A 157 16.48 3.60 7.56
C ILE A 157 15.76 2.42 8.23
N PRO A 158 16.19 1.98 9.44
CA PRO A 158 15.73 0.74 10.07
C PRO A 158 14.21 0.58 10.14
N GLU A 159 13.49 1.62 10.55
CA GLU A 159 12.04 1.57 10.71
C GLU A 159 11.30 1.41 9.36
N ARG A 160 11.91 1.85 8.26
CA ARG A 160 11.37 1.65 6.91
C ARG A 160 11.69 0.25 6.39
N CYS A 161 12.86 -0.30 6.70
CA CYS A 161 13.19 -1.71 6.44
C CYS A 161 12.18 -2.63 7.16
N ASP A 162 11.89 -2.38 8.45
CA ASP A 162 10.90 -3.12 9.23
C ASP A 162 9.49 -3.01 8.60
N ARG A 163 9.11 -1.81 8.14
CA ARG A 163 7.83 -1.59 7.43
C ARG A 163 7.74 -2.41 6.13
N VAL A 164 8.79 -2.41 5.32
CA VAL A 164 8.84 -3.18 4.07
C VAL A 164 8.79 -4.68 4.35
N ALA A 165 9.59 -5.18 5.29
CA ALA A 165 9.58 -6.58 5.71
C ALA A 165 8.18 -7.01 6.21
N GLY A 166 7.53 -6.17 7.01
CA GLY A 166 6.16 -6.40 7.47
C GLY A 166 5.14 -6.49 6.31
N ARG A 167 5.27 -5.66 5.28
CA ARG A 167 4.40 -5.69 4.10
C ARG A 167 4.65 -6.93 3.23
N ILE A 168 5.91 -7.29 3.00
CA ILE A 168 6.28 -8.51 2.28
C ILE A 168 5.71 -9.76 2.97
N LYS A 169 5.81 -9.83 4.30
CA LYS A 169 5.19 -10.91 5.09
C LYS A 169 3.68 -11.01 4.88
N ARG A 170 2.97 -9.88 4.75
CA ARG A 170 1.52 -9.87 4.47
C ARG A 170 1.19 -10.36 3.06
N TRP A 171 2.00 -10.00 2.07
CA TRP A 171 1.88 -10.53 0.70
C TRP A 171 2.11 -12.05 0.63
N ILE A 172 3.15 -12.55 1.29
CA ILE A 172 3.41 -14.00 1.37
C ILE A 172 2.27 -14.70 2.12
N ARG A 173 1.77 -14.11 3.21
CA ARG A 173 0.59 -14.63 3.91
C ARG A 173 -0.63 -14.68 2.99
N LEU A 174 -0.88 -13.66 2.16
CA LEU A 174 -2.00 -13.65 1.22
C LEU A 174 -1.91 -14.83 0.23
N LYS A 175 -0.71 -15.09 -0.32
CA LYS A 175 -0.45 -16.24 -1.20
C LYS A 175 -0.81 -17.57 -0.50
N ASN A 176 -0.38 -17.73 0.75
CA ASN A 176 -0.54 -18.98 1.50
C ASN A 176 -1.91 -19.16 2.17
N THR A 177 -2.72 -18.11 2.28
CA THR A 177 -4.05 -18.21 2.91
C THR A 177 -5.04 -18.81 1.89
N PRO A 178 -5.78 -19.89 2.24
CA PRO A 178 -6.83 -20.44 1.38
C PRO A 178 -7.86 -19.38 1.00
N LYS A 179 -8.35 -19.42 -0.25
CA LYS A 179 -9.29 -18.41 -0.76
C LYS A 179 -10.56 -18.27 0.08
N SER A 180 -11.05 -19.37 0.65
CA SER A 180 -12.22 -19.39 1.56
C SER A 180 -12.03 -18.54 2.82
N ASP A 181 -10.79 -18.42 3.31
CA ASP A 181 -10.45 -17.78 4.57
C ASP A 181 -9.92 -16.35 4.37
N ARG A 182 -9.74 -15.93 3.11
CA ARG A 182 -9.27 -14.59 2.77
C ARG A 182 -10.36 -13.58 3.08
N LYS A 183 -10.00 -12.56 3.85
CA LYS A 183 -10.85 -11.41 4.14
C LYS A 183 -10.48 -10.24 3.25
N VAL A 184 -11.46 -9.64 2.58
CA VAL A 184 -11.26 -8.56 1.60
C VAL A 184 -12.12 -7.36 1.99
N VAL A 185 -11.54 -6.16 1.95
CA VAL A 185 -12.27 -4.91 2.16
C VAL A 185 -12.23 -4.12 0.87
N PHE A 186 -13.40 -3.77 0.35
CA PHE A 186 -13.58 -2.85 -0.76
C PHE A 186 -13.93 -1.47 -0.21
N MET A 187 -13.15 -0.46 -0.60
CA MET A 187 -13.42 0.94 -0.28
C MET A 187 -14.03 1.62 -1.50
N LEU A 188 -15.31 1.98 -1.41
CA LEU A 188 -15.99 2.78 -2.43
C LEU A 188 -15.61 4.25 -2.29
N ASN A 189 -15.23 4.85 -3.40
CA ASN A 189 -15.04 6.29 -3.49
C ASN A 189 -16.39 7.01 -3.36
N ASN A 190 -16.34 8.22 -2.84
CA ASN A 190 -17.46 9.14 -2.78
C ASN A 190 -16.95 10.58 -2.92
N SER A 191 -17.86 11.53 -3.13
CA SER A 191 -17.57 12.96 -3.07
C SER A 191 -18.23 13.55 -1.81
N PRO A 192 -17.53 13.55 -0.66
CA PRO A 192 -18.05 13.97 0.63
C PRO A 192 -18.83 15.28 0.64
N CYS A 193 -18.37 16.26 -0.14
CA CYS A 193 -18.90 17.62 -0.18
C CYS A 193 -20.16 17.78 -1.04
N HIS A 194 -20.48 16.79 -1.90
CA HIS A 194 -21.61 16.83 -2.84
C HIS A 194 -22.77 15.89 -2.43
N GLY A 195 -22.78 15.44 -1.18
CA GLY A 195 -23.74 14.46 -0.66
C GLY A 195 -23.22 13.04 -0.84
N VAL A 196 -22.94 12.35 0.28
CA VAL A 196 -22.34 11.01 0.24
C VAL A 196 -23.32 9.99 -0.32
N GLU A 197 -24.60 10.13 0.01
CA GLU A 197 -25.68 9.26 -0.43
C GLU A 197 -25.81 9.24 -1.97
N ALA A 198 -25.55 10.36 -2.63
CA ALA A 198 -25.65 10.50 -4.09
C ALA A 198 -24.36 10.12 -4.83
N THR A 199 -23.22 10.06 -4.12
CA THR A 199 -21.89 9.94 -4.75
C THR A 199 -21.14 8.68 -4.36
N VAL A 200 -21.71 7.85 -3.49
CA VAL A 200 -21.11 6.56 -3.14
C VAL A 200 -20.98 5.65 -4.36
N GLY A 201 -19.78 5.09 -4.54
CA GLY A 201 -19.46 4.27 -5.70
C GLY A 201 -19.17 5.09 -6.97
N SER A 202 -18.99 6.42 -6.86
CA SER A 202 -18.51 7.23 -7.98
C SER A 202 -17.16 6.73 -8.49
N ALA A 203 -17.09 6.46 -9.79
CA ALA A 203 -15.88 6.06 -10.48
C ALA A 203 -15.84 6.71 -11.87
N SER A 204 -14.66 7.19 -12.28
CA SER A 204 -14.50 7.88 -13.55
C SER A 204 -14.83 6.96 -14.72
N HIS A 205 -15.82 7.35 -15.52
CA HIS A 205 -16.28 6.62 -16.72
C HIS A 205 -16.66 5.15 -16.47
N MET A 206 -17.05 4.78 -15.23
CA MET A 206 -17.40 3.42 -14.85
C MET A 206 -18.62 3.40 -13.92
N ASN A 207 -19.48 2.39 -14.07
CA ASN A 207 -20.51 2.10 -13.09
C ASN A 207 -19.91 1.34 -11.89
N GLY A 208 -19.38 2.07 -10.91
CA GLY A 208 -18.65 1.49 -9.78
C GLY A 208 -19.47 0.48 -8.96
N LEU A 209 -20.76 0.74 -8.75
CA LEU A 209 -21.65 -0.16 -8.00
C LEU A 209 -21.92 -1.47 -8.74
N GLN A 210 -22.20 -1.41 -10.05
CA GLN A 210 -22.38 -2.62 -10.85
C GLN A 210 -21.07 -3.40 -10.97
N SER A 211 -19.94 -2.72 -11.17
CA SER A 211 -18.61 -3.36 -11.18
C SER A 211 -18.32 -4.06 -9.85
N MET A 212 -18.69 -3.46 -8.71
CA MET A 212 -18.54 -4.10 -7.40
C MET A 212 -19.33 -5.41 -7.32
N VAL A 213 -20.61 -5.41 -7.73
CA VAL A 213 -21.42 -6.64 -7.75
C VAL A 213 -20.81 -7.70 -8.65
N ASN A 214 -20.32 -7.33 -9.84
CA ASN A 214 -19.65 -8.26 -10.75
C ASN A 214 -18.37 -8.86 -10.12
N ILE A 215 -17.59 -8.06 -9.39
CA ILE A 215 -16.40 -8.53 -8.65
C ILE A 215 -16.79 -9.49 -7.53
N LEU A 216 -17.87 -9.22 -6.78
CA LEU A 216 -18.36 -10.12 -5.73
C LEU A 216 -18.74 -11.50 -6.30
N HIS A 217 -19.46 -11.53 -7.42
CA HIS A 217 -19.76 -12.78 -8.12
C HIS A 217 -18.50 -13.51 -8.55
N ARG A 218 -17.56 -12.81 -9.20
CA ARG A 218 -16.30 -13.42 -9.64
C ARG A 218 -15.48 -13.98 -8.48
N LEU A 219 -15.39 -13.27 -7.34
CA LEU A 219 -14.70 -13.77 -6.16
C LEU A 219 -15.36 -15.03 -5.60
N LYS A 220 -16.69 -15.10 -5.58
CA LYS A 220 -17.41 -16.29 -5.16
C LYS A 220 -17.11 -17.49 -6.07
N ASP A 221 -17.12 -17.28 -7.39
CA ASP A 221 -16.77 -18.31 -8.38
C ASP A 221 -15.32 -18.80 -8.23
N GLU A 222 -14.41 -17.91 -7.81
CA GLU A 222 -13.01 -18.23 -7.54
C GLU A 222 -12.80 -18.98 -6.21
N GLY A 223 -13.84 -19.13 -5.37
CA GLY A 223 -13.81 -19.87 -4.11
C GLY A 223 -13.68 -19.02 -2.83
N TYR A 224 -13.97 -17.72 -2.90
CA TYR A 224 -14.04 -16.87 -1.71
C TYR A 224 -15.39 -17.05 -0.98
N THR A 225 -15.37 -16.99 0.36
CA THR A 225 -16.59 -17.06 1.18
C THR A 225 -17.31 -15.71 1.15
N ILE A 226 -18.43 -15.65 0.41
CA ILE A 226 -19.23 -14.43 0.25
C ILE A 226 -20.72 -14.77 0.41
N ASP A 227 -21.35 -14.07 1.35
CA ASP A 227 -22.75 -14.22 1.71
C ASP A 227 -23.62 -13.14 1.05
N GLU A 228 -24.88 -13.45 0.77
CA GLU A 228 -25.93 -12.48 0.38
C GLU A 228 -25.53 -11.46 -0.70
N ILE A 229 -24.84 -11.88 -1.77
CA ILE A 229 -24.42 -10.98 -2.86
C ILE A 229 -25.63 -10.21 -3.43
N PRO A 230 -25.55 -8.87 -3.59
CA PRO A 230 -26.62 -8.07 -4.19
C PRO A 230 -26.89 -8.48 -5.65
N GLU A 231 -28.14 -8.38 -6.10
CA GLU A 231 -28.50 -8.79 -7.46
C GLU A 231 -27.85 -7.91 -8.54
N ASN A 232 -27.69 -6.63 -8.26
CA ASN A 232 -27.14 -5.62 -9.16
C ASN A 232 -26.71 -4.37 -8.39
N GLY A 233 -26.12 -3.40 -9.09
CA GLY A 233 -25.66 -2.15 -8.49
C GLY A 233 -26.77 -1.35 -7.80
N GLN A 234 -28.02 -1.44 -8.28
CA GLN A 234 -29.18 -0.77 -7.67
C GLN A 234 -29.59 -1.41 -6.34
N ASP A 235 -29.51 -2.73 -6.24
CA ASP A 235 -29.71 -3.45 -4.98
C ASP A 235 -28.60 -3.11 -3.97
N LEU A 236 -27.34 -3.04 -4.42
CA LEU A 236 -26.21 -2.66 -3.56
C LEU A 236 -26.40 -1.26 -2.95
N ILE A 237 -26.70 -0.24 -3.75
CA ILE A 237 -26.93 1.12 -3.21
C ILE A 237 -28.13 1.16 -2.27
N ARG A 238 -29.22 0.45 -2.60
CA ARG A 238 -30.40 0.37 -1.74
C ARG A 238 -30.02 -0.17 -0.37
N ARG A 239 -29.27 -1.27 -0.29
CA ARG A 239 -28.80 -1.84 0.98
C ARG A 239 -27.89 -0.88 1.76
N ILE A 240 -27.00 -0.14 1.08
CA ILE A 240 -26.14 0.88 1.71
C ILE A 240 -26.97 1.98 2.36
N LEU A 241 -27.98 2.49 1.65
CA LEU A 241 -28.85 3.56 2.15
C LEU A 241 -29.80 3.09 3.25
N GLU A 242 -30.40 1.90 3.11
CA GLU A 242 -31.29 1.30 4.11
C GLU A 242 -30.58 1.07 5.45
N ARG A 243 -29.35 0.55 5.40
CA ARG A 243 -28.53 0.32 6.60
C ARG A 243 -27.81 1.57 7.09
N ARG A 244 -27.84 2.68 6.34
CA ARG A 244 -27.05 3.88 6.62
C ARG A 244 -25.55 3.56 6.74
N ALA A 245 -25.05 2.66 5.89
CA ALA A 245 -23.65 2.18 5.90
C ALA A 245 -22.68 3.19 5.25
N LEU A 246 -22.76 4.45 5.68
CA LEU A 246 -22.02 5.58 5.14
C LEU A 246 -21.39 6.38 6.28
N CYS A 247 -20.17 6.87 6.06
CA CYS A 247 -19.56 7.87 6.94
C CYS A 247 -20.14 9.25 6.61
N GLU A 248 -21.30 9.59 7.19
CA GLU A 248 -21.93 10.90 7.01
C GLU A 248 -22.52 11.48 8.32
N PHE A 249 -22.54 12.81 8.39
CA PHE A 249 -22.92 13.63 9.53
C PHE A 249 -24.12 14.56 9.28
N ARG A 250 -24.42 14.96 8.03
CA ARG A 250 -25.45 16.00 7.75
C ARG A 250 -26.87 15.52 7.93
N TRP A 251 -27.18 14.39 7.33
CA TRP A 251 -28.54 13.87 7.20
C TRP A 251 -28.72 12.52 7.91
N THR A 252 -27.62 11.90 8.27
CA THR A 252 -27.58 10.59 8.93
C THR A 252 -26.85 10.77 10.25
N THR A 253 -27.52 10.47 11.36
CA THR A 253 -26.91 10.55 12.69
C THR A 253 -26.16 9.26 13.03
N VAL A 254 -25.18 9.31 13.92
CA VAL A 254 -24.47 8.09 14.39
C VAL A 254 -25.43 7.10 15.06
N GLN A 255 -26.48 7.60 15.72
CA GLN A 255 -27.55 6.79 16.29
C GLN A 255 -28.31 6.02 15.21
N ASP A 256 -28.66 6.67 14.10
CA ASP A 256 -29.34 6.02 12.98
C ASP A 256 -28.46 4.95 12.32
N ILE A 257 -27.16 5.21 12.17
CA ILE A 257 -26.20 4.23 11.61
C ILE A 257 -26.18 2.96 12.44
N VAL A 258 -26.09 3.10 13.77
CA VAL A 258 -26.09 1.97 14.69
C VAL A 258 -27.46 1.27 14.67
N ALA A 259 -28.56 2.00 14.77
CA ALA A 259 -29.91 1.45 14.80
C ALA A 259 -30.29 0.71 13.50
N LYS A 260 -29.74 1.13 12.36
CA LYS A 260 -29.97 0.51 11.05
C LYS A 260 -28.92 -0.55 10.67
N GLY A 261 -27.95 -0.80 11.53
CA GLY A 261 -26.93 -1.84 11.32
C GLY A 261 -25.90 -1.51 10.24
N GLY A 262 -25.62 -0.23 10.02
CA GLY A 262 -24.58 0.26 9.09
C GLY A 262 -23.19 0.31 9.69
N ALA A 263 -23.05 0.16 11.02
CA ALA A 263 -21.78 0.05 11.72
C ALA A 263 -21.32 -1.41 11.76
N ILE A 264 -20.24 -1.72 11.04
CA ILE A 264 -19.62 -3.06 11.01
C ILE A 264 -18.66 -3.28 12.18
N ALA A 265 -18.15 -2.21 12.77
CA ALA A 265 -17.35 -2.26 14.00
C ALA A 265 -17.54 -0.97 14.81
N GLN A 266 -17.35 -1.10 16.13
CA GLN A 266 -17.29 0.03 17.07
C GLN A 266 -15.98 -0.07 17.83
N VAL A 267 -15.01 0.77 17.50
CA VAL A 267 -13.66 0.73 18.06
C VAL A 267 -13.64 1.50 19.38
N PRO A 268 -13.34 0.86 20.52
CA PRO A 268 -13.17 1.56 21.79
C PRO A 268 -12.05 2.59 21.71
N THR A 269 -12.23 3.74 22.37
CA THR A 269 -11.22 4.80 22.43
C THR A 269 -9.86 4.26 22.89
N GLU A 270 -9.85 3.38 23.89
CA GLU A 270 -8.60 2.78 24.41
C GLU A 270 -7.82 1.99 23.36
N ASP A 271 -8.52 1.23 22.50
CA ASP A 271 -7.88 0.46 21.44
C ASP A 271 -7.38 1.37 20.32
N TYR A 272 -8.17 2.40 19.98
CA TYR A 272 -7.73 3.41 19.03
C TYR A 272 -6.49 4.17 19.53
N CYS A 273 -6.44 4.56 20.81
CA CYS A 273 -5.29 5.24 21.40
C CYS A 273 -4.01 4.40 21.30
N LYS A 274 -4.09 3.08 21.55
CA LYS A 274 -2.93 2.17 21.39
C LYS A 274 -2.36 2.22 19.97
N TRP A 275 -3.19 2.35 18.93
CA TRP A 275 -2.73 2.48 17.56
C TRP A 275 -2.24 3.90 17.26
N TYR A 276 -3.00 4.90 17.70
CA TYR A 276 -2.70 6.31 17.50
C TYR A 276 -1.32 6.65 18.06
N ASP A 277 -0.96 6.14 19.24
CA ASP A 277 0.32 6.40 19.90
C ASP A 277 1.54 5.81 19.18
N THR A 278 1.34 4.91 18.23
CA THR A 278 2.42 4.41 17.35
C THR A 278 2.78 5.39 16.23
N LEU A 279 1.96 6.42 15.99
CA LEU A 279 2.17 7.40 14.95
C LEU A 279 3.22 8.45 15.35
N GLU A 280 3.86 9.03 14.33
CA GLU A 280 4.91 10.03 14.49
C GLU A 280 4.41 11.24 15.32
N PRO A 281 5.19 11.74 16.31
CA PRO A 281 4.73 12.77 17.25
C PRO A 281 4.23 14.06 16.59
N GLU A 282 4.91 14.58 15.56
CA GLU A 282 4.47 15.80 14.89
C GLU A 282 3.17 15.58 14.11
N PHE A 283 2.99 14.42 13.48
CA PHE A 283 1.71 14.04 12.88
C PHE A 283 0.60 13.99 13.91
N ARG A 284 0.81 13.34 15.06
CA ARG A 284 -0.18 13.31 16.16
C ARG A 284 -0.53 14.71 16.65
N LYS A 285 0.47 15.55 16.88
CA LYS A 285 0.26 16.95 17.28
C LYS A 285 -0.56 17.72 16.24
N SER A 286 -0.31 17.51 14.95
CA SER A 286 -1.09 18.13 13.88
C SER A 286 -2.56 17.68 13.88
N VAL A 287 -2.81 16.39 14.08
CA VAL A 287 -4.16 15.82 14.18
C VAL A 287 -4.87 16.37 15.41
N THR A 288 -4.25 16.29 16.59
CA THR A 288 -4.85 16.73 17.86
C THR A 288 -5.14 18.23 17.88
N SER A 289 -4.21 19.06 17.38
CA SER A 289 -4.44 20.51 17.26
C SER A 289 -5.56 20.87 16.26
N THR A 290 -5.82 20.00 15.28
CA THR A 290 -6.87 20.22 14.28
C THR A 290 -8.22 19.66 14.71
N TRP A 291 -8.25 18.48 15.34
CA TRP A 291 -9.46 17.67 15.55
C TRP A 291 -9.77 17.37 17.03
N GLY A 292 -8.97 17.85 17.97
CA GLY A 292 -9.08 17.55 19.39
C GLY A 292 -8.39 16.25 19.77
N ASP A 293 -8.50 15.86 21.04
CA ASP A 293 -7.93 14.59 21.52
C ASP A 293 -8.75 13.39 21.01
N PRO A 294 -8.11 12.22 20.83
CA PRO A 294 -8.82 10.97 20.55
C PRO A 294 -10.00 10.73 21.52
N PRO A 295 -11.16 10.24 21.04
CA PRO A 295 -11.48 9.81 19.68
C PRO A 295 -11.94 10.95 18.75
N GLY A 296 -11.86 12.20 19.19
CA GLY A 296 -12.47 13.35 18.52
C GLY A 296 -14.01 13.32 18.61
N GLU A 297 -14.65 14.00 17.68
CA GLU A 297 -16.13 14.16 17.67
C GLU A 297 -16.81 13.47 16.47
N GLY A 298 -16.05 13.14 15.41
CA GLY A 298 -16.60 12.55 14.19
C GLY A 298 -16.85 11.05 14.34
N MET A 299 -18.06 10.59 13.97
CA MET A 299 -18.44 9.16 13.98
C MET A 299 -18.29 8.49 15.35
N VAL A 300 -18.46 9.25 16.44
CA VAL A 300 -18.37 8.71 17.80
C VAL A 300 -19.76 8.40 18.34
N PHE A 301 -19.96 7.18 18.81
CA PHE A 301 -21.18 6.74 19.52
C PHE A 301 -20.76 6.08 20.84
N GLU A 302 -21.26 6.59 21.96
CA GLU A 302 -20.95 6.08 23.30
C GLU A 302 -19.45 5.90 23.58
N GLY A 303 -18.62 6.85 23.13
CA GLY A 303 -17.16 6.81 23.31
C GLY A 303 -16.43 5.80 22.41
N LYS A 304 -17.08 5.30 21.36
CA LYS A 304 -16.50 4.38 20.37
C LYS A 304 -16.55 4.98 18.97
N LEU A 305 -15.51 4.78 18.19
CA LEU A 305 -15.45 5.17 16.78
C LEU A 305 -16.19 4.16 15.92
N LEU A 306 -17.15 4.63 15.13
CA LEU A 306 -17.95 3.79 14.24
C LEU A 306 -17.23 3.58 12.90
N ILE A 307 -17.01 2.31 12.55
CA ILE A 307 -16.57 1.91 11.21
C ILE A 307 -17.82 1.46 10.44
N THR A 308 -18.08 2.11 9.30
CA THR A 308 -19.29 1.89 8.52
C THR A 308 -19.04 1.05 7.28
N GLY A 309 -20.02 0.22 6.94
CA GLY A 309 -19.95 -0.63 5.76
C GLY A 309 -21.04 -1.70 5.75
N ILE A 310 -20.98 -2.58 4.76
CA ILE A 310 -21.82 -3.78 4.68
C ILE A 310 -20.90 -5.00 4.69
N SER A 311 -21.26 -5.99 5.50
CA SER A 311 -20.59 -7.30 5.50
C SER A 311 -21.35 -8.28 4.61
N PHE A 312 -20.59 -8.98 3.78
CA PHE A 312 -21.00 -10.11 2.94
C PHE A 312 -20.16 -11.34 3.35
N GLY A 313 -20.09 -11.63 4.64
CA GLY A 313 -19.23 -12.68 5.20
C GLY A 313 -17.77 -12.20 5.33
N ASN A 314 -16.84 -12.86 4.62
CA ASN A 314 -15.42 -12.47 4.63
C ASN A 314 -15.11 -11.22 3.77
N VAL A 315 -16.11 -10.68 3.06
CA VAL A 315 -15.95 -9.47 2.25
C VAL A 315 -16.71 -8.31 2.87
N LEU A 316 -16.04 -7.17 3.04
CA LEU A 316 -16.64 -5.92 3.51
C LEU A 316 -16.67 -4.92 2.36
N VAL A 317 -17.79 -4.23 2.19
CA VAL A 317 -17.91 -3.07 1.29
C VAL A 317 -18.16 -1.84 2.14
N CYS A 318 -17.16 -0.97 2.20
CA CYS A 318 -17.15 0.23 3.02
C CYS A 318 -17.09 1.47 2.11
N CYS A 319 -17.46 2.62 2.64
CA CYS A 319 -17.34 3.89 1.93
C CYS A 319 -16.18 4.68 2.52
N GLN A 320 -15.39 5.34 1.67
CA GLN A 320 -14.28 6.15 2.14
C GLN A 320 -14.80 7.20 3.16
N PRO A 321 -14.23 7.24 4.38
CA PRO A 321 -14.59 8.24 5.36
C PRO A 321 -14.32 9.64 4.84
N LYS A 322 -15.13 10.62 5.25
CA LYS A 322 -14.92 12.01 4.85
C LYS A 322 -13.56 12.49 5.31
N ARG A 323 -12.74 12.96 4.37
CA ARG A 323 -11.46 13.56 4.68
C ARG A 323 -11.65 15.02 5.09
N GLY A 324 -11.19 15.37 6.30
CA GLY A 324 -11.05 16.76 6.72
C GLY A 324 -12.33 17.47 7.15
N CYS A 325 -13.37 16.72 7.54
CA CYS A 325 -14.56 17.29 8.18
C CYS A 325 -15.08 16.38 9.31
N TYR A 326 -15.58 16.97 10.41
CA TYR A 326 -16.27 16.26 11.50
C TYR A 326 -17.58 16.99 11.84
N GLY A 327 -18.72 16.44 11.43
CA GLY A 327 -20.03 17.01 11.76
C GLY A 327 -20.82 17.63 10.59
N PRO A 328 -22.07 18.07 10.86
CA PRO A 328 -23.08 18.40 9.84
C PRO A 328 -22.89 19.76 9.16
N LYS A 329 -22.38 20.76 9.87
CA LYS A 329 -22.29 22.13 9.32
C LYS A 329 -21.00 22.28 8.52
N CYS A 330 -21.04 22.86 7.33
CA CYS A 330 -19.82 23.21 6.58
C CYS A 330 -19.59 24.71 6.67
N ASP A 331 -19.14 25.18 7.83
CA ASP A 331 -18.95 26.59 8.17
C ASP A 331 -17.47 27.03 8.11
N GLY A 332 -16.62 26.24 7.45
CA GLY A 332 -15.16 26.45 7.42
C GLY A 332 -14.43 26.07 8.72
N ARG A 333 -15.13 25.87 9.85
CA ARG A 333 -14.56 25.34 11.10
C ARG A 333 -14.63 23.83 11.14
N VAL A 334 -15.75 23.27 10.70
CA VAL A 334 -15.98 21.83 10.60
C VAL A 334 -15.31 21.25 9.36
N CYS A 335 -15.40 21.91 8.20
CA CYS A 335 -14.87 21.40 6.94
C CYS A 335 -13.61 22.15 6.52
N LYS A 336 -12.50 21.80 7.17
CA LYS A 336 -11.22 22.53 7.09
C LYS A 336 -10.48 22.29 5.78
N ILE A 337 -10.70 21.15 5.13
CA ILE A 337 -10.01 20.79 3.87
C ILE A 337 -10.25 21.77 2.73
N LEU A 338 -11.38 22.49 2.74
CA LEU A 338 -11.71 23.50 1.73
C LEU A 338 -10.86 24.77 1.85
N HIS A 339 -10.25 25.01 3.01
CA HIS A 339 -9.45 26.21 3.29
C HIS A 339 -7.98 25.88 3.62
N ASP A 340 -7.68 24.64 4.01
CA ASP A 340 -6.33 24.15 4.28
C ASP A 340 -6.07 22.84 3.53
N PRO A 341 -5.28 22.87 2.43
CA PRO A 341 -4.94 21.66 1.68
C PRO A 341 -4.04 20.70 2.47
N ARG A 342 -3.40 21.15 3.56
CA ARG A 342 -2.54 20.34 4.43
C ARG A 342 -3.27 19.79 5.65
N CYS A 343 -4.57 20.08 5.79
CA CYS A 343 -5.39 19.68 6.91
C CYS A 343 -5.24 18.17 7.15
N PRO A 344 -4.82 17.68 8.34
CA PRO A 344 -4.58 16.25 8.60
C PRO A 344 -5.88 15.44 8.68
N PRO A 345 -5.87 14.09 8.54
CA PRO A 345 -7.09 13.29 8.61
C PRO A 345 -7.68 13.33 10.02
N PRO A 346 -9.01 13.35 10.15
CA PRO A 346 -9.67 13.28 11.46
C PRO A 346 -9.61 11.84 12.02
N HIS A 347 -9.89 11.69 13.32
CA HIS A 347 -9.75 10.40 14.03
C HIS A 347 -10.55 9.26 13.41
N GLN A 348 -11.79 9.49 12.95
CA GLN A 348 -12.60 8.48 12.26
C GLN A 348 -12.08 8.05 10.89
N TYR A 349 -11.18 8.84 10.28
CA TYR A 349 -10.51 8.45 9.03
C TYR A 349 -9.28 7.57 9.33
N LEU A 350 -8.64 7.78 10.49
CA LEU A 350 -7.46 7.04 10.94
C LEU A 350 -7.81 5.69 11.58
N ALA A 351 -8.93 5.63 12.32
CA ALA A 351 -9.50 4.39 12.83
C ALA A 351 -10.09 3.55 11.70
#